data_AF-Q3IYU7-F1
#
_entry.id   AF-Q3IYU7-F1
#
_cell.length_a   1.000
_cell.length_b   1.000
_cell.length_c   1.000
_cell.angle_alpha   90.00
_cell.angle_beta   90.00
_cell.angle_gamma   90.00
#
_symmetry.space_group_name_H-M   'P 1'
#
loop_
_entity.id
_entity.type
_entity.pdbx_description
1 polymer ?
#
loop_
_entity_poly.entity_id
_entity_poly.type
_entity_poly.pdbx_seq_one_letter_code
_entity_poly.pdbx_strand_id
1 'polypeptide(L)'
;MSDGRVALLDRLAARRALLHRPARRFATIPEPASLGLPERGRWLLAGSFLVEGRLVQAPGAAPWEVPGAGLGQTAEAHGFAWLDDLAGLGDRPARALARDWTFRWIARFGRGRGPGWTPALAARRLGRWMSHAALLTEAQGRDQATLARAASQTLRFLDRRWTTARGPARIEALAAILRAGLALEGMERHVGAAATALGREAEAQVDAHGAIASRSPEDLALLFALLAEAEAALTAAGRPVAEPHRAALRRIAPVLRTLRHSDGGLARFHGGGRTVAERVERALAAATAPPLRTEGAAMGYLRLSVGRTSVIVDAADPPAGPHGHASTLGFEMSSGRRPVIISCGSGRAWGAEWHRAGRATPSHSTLAIEGFSSSRLGRSGEEMTERARVLSAHRQRSAAGAQLGLVHAGWAETHGLTHRRELLLAPDGRSLSGADTLAALTAAEKKRLETVLKSAGGQGVRFALRFHLHPDVRPTVEGGGLCVGLRLASGEGWSFQFEGEARLTLDPSVYLDRTHLLPRATKQIVLHGVLVSSEARIGWTFAKTEDTPLAIRDLDRPDLPDPPDRP
;
A
#
# COMPACT_ATOMS: atom_id res chain seq x y z
N MET A 1 16.40 -22.44 -7.99
CA MET A 1 15.99 -22.82 -9.37
C MET A 1 16.08 -21.58 -10.24
N SER A 2 16.67 -21.64 -11.43
CA SER A 2 16.70 -20.47 -12.33
C SER A 2 15.28 -20.10 -12.80
N ASP A 3 15.01 -18.80 -12.96
CA ASP A 3 13.68 -18.29 -13.35
C ASP A 3 13.16 -18.91 -14.66
N GLY A 4 14.06 -19.23 -15.59
CA GLY A 4 13.72 -19.93 -16.84
C GLY A 4 13.16 -21.35 -16.63
N ARG A 5 13.63 -22.09 -15.63
CA ARG A 5 13.09 -23.43 -15.31
C ARG A 5 11.70 -23.33 -14.67
N VAL A 6 11.46 -22.33 -13.82
CA VAL A 6 10.15 -22.10 -13.20
C VAL A 6 9.11 -21.77 -14.28
N ALA A 7 9.44 -20.86 -15.20
CA ALA A 7 8.56 -20.48 -16.30
C ALA A 7 8.20 -21.66 -17.24
N LEU A 8 9.16 -22.56 -17.51
CA LEU A 8 8.90 -23.76 -18.30
C LEU A 8 7.93 -24.72 -17.59
N LEU A 9 8.16 -24.98 -16.30
CA LEU A 9 7.31 -25.85 -15.50
C LEU A 9 5.88 -25.30 -15.37
N ASP A 10 5.73 -23.98 -15.26
CA ASP A 10 4.42 -23.35 -15.23
C ASP A 10 3.66 -23.54 -16.55
N ARG A 11 4.34 -23.36 -17.70
CA ARG A 11 3.73 -23.64 -19.02
C ARG A 11 3.32 -25.11 -19.17
N LEU A 12 4.15 -26.04 -18.72
CA LEU A 12 3.83 -27.47 -18.76
C LEU A 12 2.64 -27.80 -17.85
N ALA A 13 2.58 -27.22 -16.65
CA ALA A 13 1.46 -27.39 -15.74
C ALA A 13 0.15 -26.84 -16.33
N ALA A 14 0.20 -25.66 -16.97
CA ALA A 14 -0.96 -25.06 -17.63
C ALA A 14 -1.48 -25.93 -18.78
N ARG A 15 -0.59 -26.48 -19.62
CA ARG A 15 -0.98 -27.42 -20.69
C ARG A 15 -1.57 -28.72 -20.13
N ARG A 16 -0.96 -29.29 -19.09
CA ARG A 16 -1.48 -30.50 -18.42
C ARG A 16 -2.82 -30.26 -17.73
N ALA A 17 -3.16 -29.01 -17.39
CA ALA A 17 -4.47 -28.68 -16.82
C ALA A 17 -5.62 -28.89 -17.84
N LEU A 18 -5.33 -28.81 -19.14
CA LEU A 18 -6.31 -29.02 -20.22
C LEU A 18 -6.80 -30.46 -20.34
N LEU A 19 -6.04 -31.44 -19.85
CA LEU A 19 -6.31 -32.87 -20.05
C LEU A 19 -7.39 -33.45 -19.13
N HIS A 20 -7.92 -32.67 -18.18
CA HIS A 20 -8.91 -33.21 -17.23
C HIS A 20 -10.30 -32.70 -17.54
N ARG A 21 -11.29 -33.46 -17.08
CA ARG A 21 -12.71 -33.13 -17.19
C ARG A 21 -12.97 -31.80 -16.46
N PRO A 22 -13.31 -30.72 -17.20
CA PRO A 22 -13.60 -29.43 -16.59
C PRO A 22 -15.07 -29.33 -16.19
N ALA A 23 -15.39 -28.43 -15.26
CA ALA A 23 -16.77 -28.02 -15.04
C ALA A 23 -17.34 -27.38 -16.33
N ARG A 24 -18.62 -27.58 -16.58
CA ARG A 24 -19.35 -26.95 -17.71
C ARG A 24 -20.35 -25.89 -17.25
N ARG A 25 -20.59 -25.77 -15.95
CA ARG A 25 -21.49 -24.77 -15.35
C ARG A 25 -20.98 -24.37 -13.97
N PHE A 26 -21.50 -23.25 -13.50
CA PHE A 26 -21.35 -22.80 -12.12
C PHE A 26 -22.48 -23.45 -11.30
N ALA A 27 -22.14 -24.07 -10.17
CA ALA A 27 -23.12 -24.57 -9.21
C ALA A 27 -23.75 -23.42 -8.44
N THR A 28 -22.95 -22.40 -8.11
CA THR A 28 -23.38 -21.13 -7.53
C THR A 28 -22.64 -20.00 -8.23
N ILE A 29 -23.31 -18.87 -8.43
CA ILE A 29 -22.68 -17.64 -8.93
C ILE A 29 -22.40 -16.78 -7.70
N PRO A 30 -21.12 -16.57 -7.34
CA PRO A 30 -20.79 -15.72 -6.20
C PRO A 30 -21.17 -14.27 -6.48
N GLU A 31 -21.65 -13.57 -5.45
CA GLU A 31 -21.79 -12.12 -5.49
C GLU A 31 -20.41 -11.45 -5.63
N PRO A 32 -20.32 -10.32 -6.35
CA PRO A 32 -19.06 -9.60 -6.51
C PRO A 32 -18.53 -9.12 -5.17
N ALA A 33 -17.30 -9.57 -4.84
CA ALA A 33 -16.64 -9.23 -3.59
C ALA A 33 -16.05 -7.80 -3.57
N SER A 34 -15.80 -7.21 -4.75
CA SER A 34 -15.28 -5.84 -4.89
C SER A 34 -15.64 -5.27 -6.25
N LEU A 35 -15.85 -3.96 -6.30
CA LEU A 35 -15.86 -3.17 -7.52
C LEU A 35 -14.54 -2.37 -7.60
N GLY A 36 -14.09 -2.07 -8.81
CA GLY A 36 -12.95 -1.21 -9.07
C GLY A 36 -13.36 0.26 -9.14
N LEU A 37 -12.51 1.09 -9.73
CA LEU A 37 -12.74 2.53 -9.83
C LEU A 37 -13.52 2.84 -11.12
N PRO A 38 -14.76 3.39 -11.02
CA PRO A 38 -15.59 3.69 -12.21
C PRO A 38 -14.90 4.59 -13.22
N GLU A 39 -14.10 5.57 -12.76
CA GLU A 39 -13.34 6.46 -13.64
C GLU A 39 -12.33 5.68 -14.50
N ARG A 40 -11.60 4.72 -13.91
CA ARG A 40 -10.72 3.82 -14.69
C ARG A 40 -11.51 3.00 -15.70
N GLY A 41 -12.72 2.58 -15.36
CA GLY A 41 -13.64 1.95 -16.31
C GLY A 41 -13.96 2.84 -17.51
N ARG A 42 -14.23 4.14 -17.29
CA ARG A 42 -14.51 5.11 -18.37
C ARG A 42 -13.30 5.30 -19.28
N TRP A 43 -12.10 5.36 -18.71
CA TRP A 43 -10.86 5.46 -19.46
C TRP A 43 -10.62 4.25 -20.35
N LEU A 44 -10.82 3.04 -19.81
CA LEU A 44 -10.70 1.80 -20.56
C LEU A 44 -11.71 1.76 -21.72
N LEU A 45 -12.94 2.23 -21.51
CA LEU A 45 -13.94 2.37 -22.58
C LEU A 45 -13.52 3.36 -23.67
N ALA A 46 -12.88 4.47 -23.28
CA ALA A 46 -12.34 5.45 -24.22
C ALA A 46 -11.07 4.94 -24.96
N GLY A 47 -10.56 3.75 -24.62
CA GLY A 47 -9.32 3.23 -25.18
C GLY A 47 -8.07 3.91 -24.62
N SER A 48 -8.17 4.51 -23.43
CA SER A 48 -7.07 5.22 -22.77
C SER A 48 -6.42 4.34 -21.70
N PHE A 49 -5.10 4.18 -21.77
CA PHE A 49 -4.33 3.32 -20.87
C PHE A 49 -3.20 4.10 -20.20
N LEU A 50 -2.95 3.86 -18.91
CA LEU A 50 -1.80 4.41 -18.22
C LEU A 50 -0.56 3.54 -18.50
N VAL A 51 0.47 4.10 -19.12
CA VAL A 51 1.74 3.46 -19.46
C VAL A 51 2.89 4.28 -18.88
N GLU A 52 3.61 3.73 -17.90
CA GLU A 52 4.75 4.41 -17.24
C GLU A 52 4.44 5.87 -16.84
N GLY A 53 3.24 6.06 -16.27
CA GLY A 53 2.76 7.35 -15.81
C GLY A 53 2.26 8.31 -16.90
N ARG A 54 2.17 7.86 -18.15
CA ARG A 54 1.63 8.62 -19.29
C ARG A 54 0.33 8.01 -19.78
N LEU A 55 -0.62 8.84 -20.20
CA LEU A 55 -1.85 8.36 -20.82
C LEU A 55 -1.61 8.08 -22.30
N VAL A 56 -1.85 6.84 -22.72
CA VAL A 56 -1.71 6.37 -24.10
C VAL A 56 -3.09 6.07 -24.66
N GLN A 57 -3.43 6.71 -25.79
CA GLN A 57 -4.64 6.40 -26.55
C GLN A 57 -4.38 5.21 -27.45
N ALA A 58 -5.10 4.11 -27.23
CA ALA A 58 -5.08 2.91 -28.05
C ALA A 58 -6.50 2.33 -28.20
N PRO A 59 -7.39 3.01 -28.96
CA PRO A 59 -8.76 2.52 -29.19
C PRO A 59 -8.77 1.10 -29.76
N GLY A 60 -9.61 0.22 -29.20
CA GLY A 60 -9.74 -1.19 -29.63
C GLY A 60 -8.62 -2.13 -29.14
N ALA A 61 -7.53 -1.62 -28.59
CA ALA A 61 -6.49 -2.45 -27.98
C ALA A 61 -7.02 -3.12 -26.70
N ALA A 62 -6.69 -4.39 -26.49
CA ALA A 62 -6.91 -5.02 -25.20
C ALA A 62 -5.81 -4.60 -24.20
N PRO A 63 -6.03 -4.75 -22.87
CA PRO A 63 -5.05 -4.36 -21.85
C PRO A 63 -3.65 -5.00 -21.97
N TRP A 64 -3.53 -6.15 -22.63
CA TRP A 64 -2.25 -6.83 -22.90
C TRP A 64 -1.68 -6.54 -24.30
N GLU A 65 -2.27 -5.61 -25.05
CA GLU A 65 -1.88 -5.21 -26.41
C GLU A 65 -1.50 -3.72 -26.47
N VAL A 66 -1.43 -3.03 -25.32
CA VAL A 66 -1.20 -1.59 -25.23
C VAL A 66 0.20 -1.24 -25.76
N PRO A 67 0.32 -0.37 -26.78
CA PRO A 67 1.62 0.06 -27.30
C PRO A 67 2.46 0.76 -26.23
N GLY A 68 3.77 0.49 -26.23
CA GLY A 68 4.72 1.11 -25.30
C GLY A 68 4.69 0.57 -23.86
N ALA A 69 3.78 -0.37 -23.54
CA ALA A 69 3.75 -1.00 -22.23
C ALA A 69 4.98 -1.89 -22.01
N GLY A 70 5.73 -1.64 -20.92
CA GLY A 70 6.83 -2.49 -20.52
C GLY A 70 6.38 -3.94 -20.18
N LEU A 71 7.34 -4.87 -20.11
CA LEU A 71 7.05 -6.29 -19.87
C LEU A 71 6.27 -6.54 -18.56
N GLY A 72 6.61 -5.82 -17.49
CA GLY A 72 5.94 -5.93 -16.19
C GLY A 72 4.48 -5.48 -16.25
N GLN A 73 4.22 -4.33 -16.88
CA GLN A 73 2.87 -3.82 -17.05
C GLN A 73 2.01 -4.72 -17.94
N THR A 74 2.60 -5.19 -19.05
CA THR A 74 1.95 -6.17 -19.94
C THR A 74 1.60 -7.45 -19.17
N ALA A 75 2.50 -7.94 -18.30
CA ALA A 75 2.23 -9.11 -17.47
C ALA A 75 1.07 -8.89 -16.47
N GLU A 76 1.03 -7.73 -15.81
CA GLU A 76 -0.04 -7.39 -14.85
C GLU A 76 -1.43 -7.35 -15.48
N ALA A 77 -1.54 -7.01 -16.77
CA ALA A 77 -2.82 -7.06 -17.51
C ALA A 77 -3.46 -8.46 -17.50
N HIS A 78 -2.65 -9.53 -17.42
CA HIS A 78 -3.14 -10.92 -17.33
C HIS A 78 -3.69 -11.29 -15.94
N GLY A 79 -3.54 -10.41 -14.94
CA GLY A 79 -4.15 -10.53 -13.62
C GLY A 79 -5.59 -10.02 -13.56
N PHE A 80 -6.12 -9.41 -14.63
CA PHE A 80 -7.52 -8.96 -14.78
C PHE A 80 -7.95 -7.77 -13.90
N ALA A 81 -7.03 -6.96 -13.35
CA ALA A 81 -7.40 -5.79 -12.54
C ALA A 81 -8.39 -4.83 -13.24
N TRP A 82 -8.26 -4.68 -14.55
CA TRP A 82 -9.19 -3.91 -15.40
C TRP A 82 -10.65 -4.38 -15.34
N LEU A 83 -10.92 -5.64 -14.98
CA LEU A 83 -12.28 -6.18 -14.88
C LEU A 83 -13.02 -5.57 -13.68
N ASP A 84 -12.32 -5.34 -12.57
CA ASP A 84 -12.91 -4.66 -11.41
C ASP A 84 -13.34 -3.24 -11.80
N ASP A 85 -12.49 -2.51 -12.53
CA ASP A 85 -12.74 -1.13 -12.95
C ASP A 85 -13.92 -1.02 -13.92
N LEU A 86 -14.03 -1.93 -14.91
CA LEU A 86 -15.20 -2.00 -15.80
C LEU A 86 -16.48 -2.42 -15.07
N ALA A 87 -16.39 -3.34 -14.10
CA ALA A 87 -17.51 -3.73 -13.26
C ALA A 87 -17.99 -2.56 -12.39
N GLY A 88 -17.06 -1.74 -11.88
CA GLY A 88 -17.38 -0.54 -11.10
C GLY A 88 -18.14 0.52 -11.90
N LEU A 89 -17.85 0.67 -13.20
CA LEU A 89 -18.65 1.54 -14.07
C LEU A 89 -20.03 0.95 -14.38
N GLY A 90 -20.07 -0.35 -14.66
CA GLY A 90 -21.30 -1.14 -14.66
C GLY A 90 -22.32 -0.83 -15.76
N ASP A 91 -22.08 0.11 -16.68
CA ASP A 91 -22.98 0.43 -17.79
C ASP A 91 -22.96 -0.64 -18.91
N ARG A 92 -23.89 -0.54 -19.87
CA ARG A 92 -23.99 -1.53 -20.97
C ARG A 92 -22.68 -1.63 -21.79
N PRO A 93 -22.04 -0.52 -22.21
CA PRO A 93 -20.75 -0.56 -22.89
C PRO A 93 -19.64 -1.22 -22.07
N ALA A 94 -19.50 -0.88 -20.78
CA ALA A 94 -18.48 -1.46 -19.90
C ALA A 94 -18.62 -2.97 -19.76
N ARG A 95 -19.86 -3.45 -19.60
CA ARG A 95 -20.14 -4.89 -19.54
C ARG A 95 -19.81 -5.61 -20.85
N ALA A 96 -20.13 -5.00 -21.99
CA ALA A 96 -19.80 -5.56 -23.30
C ALA A 96 -18.28 -5.66 -23.50
N LEU A 97 -17.54 -4.60 -23.15
CA LEU A 97 -16.07 -4.57 -23.25
C LEU A 97 -15.41 -5.60 -22.30
N ALA A 98 -15.90 -5.69 -21.06
CA ALA A 98 -15.41 -6.65 -20.08
C ALA A 98 -15.56 -8.10 -20.57
N ARG A 99 -16.69 -8.41 -21.23
CA ARG A 99 -16.94 -9.72 -21.84
C ARG A 99 -16.05 -9.95 -23.05
N ASP A 100 -15.99 -9.01 -23.99
CA ASP A 100 -15.13 -9.12 -25.18
C ASP A 100 -13.68 -9.43 -24.78
N TRP A 101 -13.09 -8.61 -23.91
CA TRP A 101 -11.73 -8.81 -23.46
C TRP A 101 -11.55 -10.14 -22.72
N THR A 102 -12.47 -10.52 -21.83
CA THR A 102 -12.38 -11.81 -21.13
C THR A 102 -12.37 -12.99 -22.09
N PHE A 103 -13.27 -13.02 -23.07
CA PHE A 103 -13.37 -14.14 -24.00
C PHE A 103 -12.26 -14.12 -25.07
N ARG A 104 -11.79 -12.95 -25.52
CA ARG A 104 -10.57 -12.82 -26.33
C ARG A 104 -9.35 -13.35 -25.59
N TRP A 105 -9.22 -13.06 -24.30
CA TRP A 105 -8.14 -13.59 -23.47
C TRP A 105 -8.21 -15.12 -23.37
N ILE A 106 -9.40 -15.68 -23.11
CA ILE A 106 -9.60 -17.14 -23.01
C ILE A 106 -9.24 -17.81 -24.34
N ALA A 107 -9.69 -17.26 -25.47
CA ALA A 107 -9.38 -17.78 -26.80
C ALA A 107 -7.86 -17.77 -27.09
N ARG A 108 -7.18 -16.67 -26.76
CA ARG A 108 -5.75 -16.47 -27.06
C ARG A 108 -4.81 -17.20 -26.10
N PHE A 109 -5.10 -17.16 -24.80
CA PHE A 109 -4.18 -17.59 -23.74
C PHE A 109 -4.69 -18.77 -22.90
N GLY A 110 -5.98 -19.09 -22.95
CA GLY A 110 -6.61 -20.12 -22.10
C GLY A 110 -6.00 -21.52 -22.24
N ARG A 111 -5.29 -21.80 -23.34
CA ARG A 111 -4.57 -23.06 -23.57
C ARG A 111 -3.16 -23.12 -22.94
N GLY A 112 -2.83 -22.24 -21.99
CA GLY A 112 -1.49 -22.25 -21.36
C GLY A 112 -0.41 -21.52 -22.17
N ARG A 113 -0.79 -20.55 -23.02
CA ARG A 113 0.14 -19.75 -23.85
C ARG A 113 0.32 -18.35 -23.24
N GLY A 114 1.47 -17.72 -23.49
CA GLY A 114 1.76 -16.33 -23.10
C GLY A 114 2.24 -16.15 -21.64
N PRO A 115 2.48 -14.90 -21.21
CA PRO A 115 3.06 -14.59 -19.89
C PRO A 115 2.06 -14.70 -18.72
N GLY A 116 0.76 -14.83 -18.98
CA GLY A 116 -0.29 -14.85 -17.96
C GLY A 116 -0.43 -16.11 -17.10
N TRP A 117 0.48 -17.09 -17.27
CA TRP A 117 0.46 -18.38 -16.56
C TRP A 117 1.53 -18.46 -15.48
N THR A 118 1.52 -17.51 -14.56
CA THR A 118 2.24 -17.61 -13.28
C THR A 118 1.21 -17.81 -12.16
N PRO A 119 1.57 -18.45 -11.03
CA PRO A 119 0.64 -18.63 -9.91
C PRO A 119 0.00 -17.33 -9.43
N ALA A 120 0.78 -16.24 -9.30
CA ALA A 120 0.26 -14.95 -8.84
C ALA A 120 -0.78 -14.36 -9.80
N LEU A 121 -0.50 -14.32 -11.12
CA LEU A 121 -1.43 -13.78 -12.10
C LEU A 121 -2.67 -14.68 -12.28
N ALA A 122 -2.48 -16.00 -12.22
CA ALA A 122 -3.57 -16.97 -12.30
C ALA A 122 -4.52 -16.89 -11.09
N ALA A 123 -3.98 -16.68 -9.88
CA ALA A 123 -4.76 -16.50 -8.66
C ALA A 123 -5.66 -15.25 -8.75
N ARG A 124 -5.05 -14.10 -9.07
CA ARG A 124 -5.74 -12.83 -9.32
C ARG A 124 -6.86 -12.96 -10.34
N ARG A 125 -6.55 -13.57 -11.49
CA ARG A 125 -7.52 -13.79 -12.57
C ARG A 125 -8.66 -14.69 -12.16
N LEU A 126 -8.37 -15.83 -11.52
CA LEU A 126 -9.41 -16.76 -11.06
C LEU A 126 -10.33 -16.09 -10.03
N GLY A 127 -9.76 -15.38 -9.05
CA GLY A 127 -10.55 -14.64 -8.06
C GLY A 127 -11.50 -13.62 -8.69
N ARG A 128 -11.05 -12.90 -9.73
CA ARG A 128 -11.87 -11.94 -10.47
C ARG A 128 -12.93 -12.59 -11.35
N TRP A 129 -12.62 -13.69 -12.03
CA TRP A 129 -13.62 -14.46 -12.75
C TRP A 129 -14.71 -14.99 -11.83
N MET A 130 -14.36 -15.44 -10.62
CA MET A 130 -15.35 -15.88 -9.63
C MET A 130 -16.18 -14.72 -9.09
N SER A 131 -15.57 -13.55 -8.87
CA SER A 131 -16.28 -12.36 -8.36
C SER A 131 -17.22 -11.75 -9.40
N HIS A 132 -16.83 -11.76 -10.67
CA HIS A 132 -17.58 -11.12 -11.76
C HIS A 132 -18.27 -12.13 -12.67
N ALA A 133 -18.49 -13.36 -12.19
CA ALA A 133 -19.11 -14.41 -12.99
C ALA A 133 -20.48 -13.97 -13.54
N ALA A 134 -21.33 -13.35 -12.71
CA ALA A 134 -22.63 -12.81 -13.11
C ALA A 134 -22.52 -11.78 -14.25
N LEU A 135 -21.54 -10.86 -14.18
CA LEU A 135 -21.31 -9.84 -15.21
C LEU A 135 -20.82 -10.46 -16.53
N LEU A 136 -20.01 -11.51 -16.43
CA LEU A 136 -19.41 -12.19 -17.58
C LEU A 136 -20.34 -13.20 -18.25
N THR A 137 -21.34 -13.71 -17.52
CA THR A 137 -22.27 -14.72 -18.02
C THR A 137 -23.69 -14.18 -17.99
N GLU A 138 -24.29 -13.95 -19.16
CA GLU A 138 -25.75 -13.84 -19.24
C GLU A 138 -26.40 -15.15 -18.75
N ALA A 139 -27.67 -15.09 -18.36
CA ALA A 139 -28.41 -16.25 -17.86
C ALA A 139 -28.35 -17.42 -18.85
N GLN A 140 -27.56 -18.44 -18.50
CA GLN A 140 -27.37 -19.76 -19.14
C GLN A 140 -27.03 -19.73 -20.65
N GLY A 141 -25.79 -20.11 -21.01
CA GLY A 141 -25.37 -20.17 -22.42
C GLY A 141 -23.92 -20.62 -22.66
N ARG A 142 -23.44 -20.45 -23.90
CA ARG A 142 -22.07 -20.86 -24.33
C ARG A 142 -20.97 -20.13 -23.54
N ASP A 143 -21.22 -18.89 -23.15
CA ASP A 143 -20.31 -18.05 -22.37
C ASP A 143 -20.06 -18.64 -20.98
N GLN A 144 -21.13 -19.09 -20.30
CA GLN A 144 -21.02 -19.74 -19.00
C GLN A 144 -20.18 -21.03 -19.07
N ALA A 145 -20.43 -21.88 -20.07
CA ALA A 145 -19.66 -23.10 -20.25
C ALA A 145 -18.19 -22.84 -20.60
N THR A 146 -17.93 -21.77 -21.34
CA THR A 146 -16.56 -21.36 -21.71
C THR A 146 -15.80 -20.81 -20.50
N LEU A 147 -16.44 -19.95 -19.70
CA LEU A 147 -15.85 -19.41 -18.48
C LEU A 147 -15.63 -20.50 -17.43
N ALA A 148 -16.62 -21.37 -17.17
CA ALA A 148 -16.50 -22.48 -16.22
C ALA A 148 -15.35 -23.44 -16.59
N ARG A 149 -15.16 -23.69 -17.89
CA ARG A 149 -14.04 -24.49 -18.39
C ARG A 149 -12.69 -23.82 -18.15
N ALA A 150 -12.57 -22.53 -18.50
CA ALA A 150 -11.34 -21.78 -18.30
C ALA A 150 -10.98 -21.62 -16.81
N ALA A 151 -11.97 -21.36 -15.96
CA ALA A 151 -11.81 -21.28 -14.52
C ALA A 151 -11.37 -22.62 -13.92
N SER A 152 -11.98 -23.73 -14.35
CA SER A 152 -11.57 -25.09 -13.96
C SER A 152 -10.11 -25.37 -14.32
N GLN A 153 -9.67 -24.98 -15.52
CA GLN A 153 -8.28 -25.14 -15.95
C GLN A 153 -7.32 -24.30 -15.10
N THR A 154 -7.71 -23.07 -14.79
CA THR A 154 -6.91 -22.15 -13.95
C THR A 154 -6.80 -22.66 -12.52
N LEU A 155 -7.90 -23.12 -11.92
CA LEU A 155 -7.92 -23.77 -10.60
C LEU A 155 -6.91 -24.92 -10.56
N ARG A 156 -6.94 -25.81 -11.56
CA ARG A 156 -6.06 -26.98 -11.59
C ARG A 156 -4.60 -26.67 -11.85
N PHE A 157 -4.32 -25.60 -12.58
CA PHE A 157 -2.97 -25.06 -12.67
C PHE A 157 -2.48 -24.59 -11.29
N LEU A 158 -3.30 -23.81 -10.57
CA LEU A 158 -2.96 -23.31 -9.24
C LEU A 158 -2.79 -24.45 -8.24
N ASP A 159 -3.68 -25.43 -8.22
CA ASP A 159 -3.63 -26.62 -7.36
C ASP A 159 -2.26 -27.32 -7.40
N ARG A 160 -1.59 -27.29 -8.57
CA ARG A 160 -0.24 -27.87 -8.77
C ARG A 160 0.92 -26.91 -8.50
N ARG A 161 0.69 -25.59 -8.61
CA ARG A 161 1.77 -24.58 -8.72
C ARG A 161 1.69 -23.47 -7.68
N TRP A 162 0.67 -23.44 -6.82
CA TRP A 162 0.51 -22.37 -5.84
C TRP A 162 1.74 -22.20 -4.94
N THR A 163 2.47 -23.28 -4.64
CA THR A 163 3.69 -23.26 -3.82
C THR A 163 4.85 -22.48 -4.45
N THR A 164 4.84 -22.24 -5.77
CA THR A 164 5.86 -21.40 -6.41
C THR A 164 5.51 -19.92 -6.42
N ALA A 165 4.30 -19.54 -5.98
CA ALA A 165 4.01 -18.16 -5.59
C ALA A 165 4.83 -17.80 -4.33
N ARG A 166 5.06 -16.49 -4.12
CA ARG A 166 5.78 -15.95 -2.96
C ARG A 166 4.88 -15.02 -2.16
N GLY A 167 5.07 -15.01 -0.83
CA GLY A 167 4.38 -14.11 0.09
C GLY A 167 2.84 -14.14 -0.06
N PRO A 168 2.17 -12.97 -0.07
CA PRO A 168 0.72 -12.87 -0.12
C PRO A 168 0.06 -13.59 -1.31
N ALA A 169 0.78 -13.76 -2.43
CA ALA A 169 0.27 -14.44 -3.62
C ALA A 169 -0.01 -15.94 -3.38
N ARG A 170 0.59 -16.57 -2.36
CA ARG A 170 0.24 -17.95 -1.96
C ARG A 170 -1.14 -18.04 -1.34
N ILE A 171 -1.44 -17.14 -0.41
CA ILE A 171 -2.75 -17.04 0.24
C ILE A 171 -3.81 -16.70 -0.81
N GLU A 172 -3.51 -15.76 -1.72
CA GLU A 172 -4.39 -15.42 -2.84
C GLU A 172 -4.68 -16.63 -3.74
N ALA A 173 -3.67 -17.44 -4.06
CA ALA A 173 -3.85 -18.66 -4.86
C ALA A 173 -4.74 -19.69 -4.16
N LEU A 174 -4.53 -19.93 -2.86
CA LEU A 174 -5.31 -20.89 -2.08
C LEU A 174 -6.75 -20.42 -1.90
N ALA A 175 -6.98 -19.14 -1.62
CA ALA A 175 -8.30 -18.54 -1.55
C ALA A 175 -9.04 -18.63 -2.89
N ALA A 176 -8.35 -18.40 -4.02
CA ALA A 176 -8.92 -18.53 -5.36
C ALA A 176 -9.29 -19.99 -5.70
N ILE A 177 -8.44 -20.97 -5.36
CA ILE A 177 -8.74 -22.41 -5.52
C ILE A 177 -9.99 -22.78 -4.71
N LEU A 178 -10.04 -22.37 -3.45
CA LEU A 178 -11.14 -22.65 -2.54
C LEU A 178 -12.46 -22.08 -3.07
N ARG A 179 -12.49 -20.79 -3.40
CA ARG A 179 -13.69 -20.12 -3.93
C ARG A 179 -14.17 -20.75 -5.23
N ALA A 180 -13.25 -21.03 -6.15
CA ALA A 180 -13.60 -21.66 -7.42
C ALA A 180 -14.04 -23.13 -7.22
N GLY A 181 -13.47 -23.86 -6.26
CA GLY A 181 -13.88 -25.22 -5.92
C GLY A 181 -15.28 -25.30 -5.31
N LEU A 182 -15.74 -24.24 -4.64
CA LEU A 182 -17.12 -24.13 -4.12
C LEU A 182 -18.12 -23.67 -5.19
N ALA A 183 -17.68 -22.87 -6.16
CA ALA A 183 -18.56 -22.28 -7.18
C ALA A 183 -18.73 -23.17 -8.44
N LEU A 184 -17.73 -23.98 -8.79
CA LEU A 184 -17.71 -24.78 -10.01
C LEU A 184 -18.16 -26.23 -9.74
N GLU A 185 -19.12 -26.71 -10.52
CA GLU A 185 -19.63 -28.07 -10.39
C GLU A 185 -18.51 -29.12 -10.60
N GLY A 186 -18.37 -30.05 -9.65
CA GLY A 186 -17.43 -31.16 -9.73
C GLY A 186 -16.00 -30.81 -9.34
N MET A 187 -15.77 -29.62 -8.77
CA MET A 187 -14.45 -29.14 -8.30
C MET A 187 -14.33 -29.12 -6.76
N GLU A 188 -15.34 -29.60 -6.03
CA GLU A 188 -15.47 -29.53 -4.57
C GLU A 188 -14.37 -30.31 -3.84
N ARG A 189 -13.80 -31.32 -4.50
CA ARG A 189 -12.67 -32.12 -3.98
C ARG A 189 -11.41 -31.29 -3.68
N HIS A 190 -11.25 -30.13 -4.33
CA HIS A 190 -10.09 -29.26 -4.14
C HIS A 190 -10.20 -28.40 -2.87
N VAL A 191 -11.41 -28.22 -2.34
CA VAL A 191 -11.70 -27.29 -1.23
C VAL A 191 -11.01 -27.72 0.07
N GLY A 192 -11.06 -29.00 0.43
CA GLY A 192 -10.51 -29.48 1.70
C GLY A 192 -9.00 -29.31 1.81
N ALA A 193 -8.26 -29.71 0.77
CA ALA A 193 -6.80 -29.55 0.72
C ALA A 193 -6.40 -28.07 0.71
N ALA A 194 -7.12 -27.23 -0.05
CA ALA A 194 -6.87 -25.79 -0.09
C ALA A 194 -7.13 -25.12 1.25
N ALA A 195 -8.20 -25.47 1.97
CA ALA A 195 -8.51 -24.91 3.29
C ALA A 195 -7.44 -25.25 4.34
N THR A 196 -6.96 -26.50 4.36
CA THR A 196 -5.86 -26.91 5.26
C THR A 196 -4.55 -26.19 4.92
N ALA A 197 -4.22 -26.09 3.63
CA ALA A 197 -3.03 -25.37 3.18
C ALA A 197 -3.13 -23.86 3.48
N LEU A 198 -4.32 -23.27 3.35
CA LEU A 198 -4.58 -21.86 3.67
C LEU A 198 -4.32 -21.57 5.14
N GLY A 199 -4.75 -22.45 6.05
CA GLY A 199 -4.43 -22.34 7.47
C GLY A 199 -2.92 -22.33 7.75
N ARG A 200 -2.17 -23.26 7.14
CA ARG A 200 -0.71 -23.35 7.31
C ARG A 200 0.02 -22.12 6.76
N GLU A 201 -0.39 -21.63 5.59
CA GLU A 201 0.21 -20.43 5.00
C GLU A 201 -0.16 -19.15 5.77
N ALA A 202 -1.38 -19.07 6.32
CA ALA A 202 -1.76 -17.97 7.20
C ALA A 202 -0.89 -17.92 8.47
N GLU A 203 -0.63 -19.07 9.08
CA GLU A 203 0.28 -19.20 10.23
C GLU A 203 1.73 -18.86 9.88
N ALA A 204 2.21 -19.28 8.72
CA ALA A 204 3.58 -19.00 8.27
C ALA A 204 3.81 -17.52 7.91
N GLN A 205 2.78 -16.81 7.44
CA GLN A 205 2.92 -15.42 6.98
C GLN A 205 2.54 -14.38 8.03
N VAL A 206 1.72 -14.75 9.02
CA VAL A 206 1.20 -13.84 10.05
C VAL A 206 1.76 -14.26 11.40
N ASP A 207 2.67 -13.45 11.94
CA ASP A 207 3.34 -13.77 13.20
C ASP A 207 2.40 -13.71 14.41
N ALA A 208 2.94 -14.02 15.59
CA ALA A 208 2.20 -14.02 16.86
C ALA A 208 1.62 -12.64 17.23
N HIS A 209 2.13 -11.56 16.66
CA HIS A 209 1.67 -10.18 16.87
C HIS A 209 0.74 -9.67 15.77
N GLY A 210 0.44 -10.49 14.76
CA GLY A 210 -0.42 -10.11 13.63
C GLY A 210 0.29 -9.30 12.55
N ALA A 211 1.63 -9.28 12.55
CA ALA A 211 2.44 -8.61 11.55
C ALA A 211 2.78 -9.53 10.37
N ILE A 212 3.07 -8.91 9.22
CA ILE A 212 3.55 -9.58 8.01
C ILE A 212 4.94 -9.03 7.63
N ALA A 213 5.72 -9.84 6.91
CA ALA A 213 7.11 -9.52 6.57
C ALA A 213 7.28 -8.24 5.74
N SER A 214 6.32 -7.90 4.86
CA SER A 214 6.42 -6.69 4.02
C SER A 214 6.22 -5.40 4.82
N ARG A 215 5.71 -5.49 6.05
CA ARG A 215 5.30 -4.36 6.89
C ARG A 215 4.37 -3.35 6.18
N SER A 216 3.76 -3.69 5.05
CA SER A 216 2.83 -2.82 4.32
C SER A 216 1.43 -2.95 4.94
N PRO A 217 0.84 -1.85 5.47
CA PRO A 217 -0.53 -1.88 5.98
C PRO A 217 -1.55 -2.32 4.93
N GLU A 218 -1.29 -1.98 3.65
CA GLU A 218 -2.13 -2.37 2.55
C GLU A 218 -2.04 -3.88 2.25
N ASP A 219 -0.83 -4.46 2.22
CA ASP A 219 -0.66 -5.90 2.00
C ASP A 219 -1.36 -6.70 3.11
N LEU A 220 -1.28 -6.22 4.36
CA LEU A 220 -1.98 -6.81 5.50
C LEU A 220 -3.50 -6.75 5.33
N ALA A 221 -4.02 -5.62 4.84
CA ALA A 221 -5.44 -5.44 4.58
C ALA A 221 -5.95 -6.35 3.45
N LEU A 222 -5.18 -6.49 2.36
CA LEU A 222 -5.49 -7.39 1.26
C LEU A 222 -5.50 -8.84 1.73
N LEU A 223 -4.50 -9.25 2.50
CA LEU A 223 -4.40 -10.58 3.09
C LEU A 223 -5.57 -10.86 4.03
N PHE A 224 -5.93 -9.90 4.90
CA PHE A 224 -7.07 -10.00 5.79
C PHE A 224 -8.40 -10.19 5.04
N ALA A 225 -8.64 -9.40 3.98
CA ALA A 225 -9.83 -9.54 3.15
C ALA A 225 -9.91 -10.92 2.50
N LEU A 226 -8.81 -11.43 1.92
CA LEU A 226 -8.77 -12.76 1.32
C LEU A 226 -9.09 -13.87 2.33
N LEU A 227 -8.53 -13.78 3.54
CA LEU A 227 -8.80 -14.73 4.61
C LEU A 227 -10.26 -14.64 5.08
N ALA A 228 -10.81 -13.45 5.26
CA ALA A 228 -12.19 -13.26 5.71
C ALA A 228 -13.19 -13.77 4.66
N GLU A 229 -12.95 -13.49 3.37
CA GLU A 229 -13.74 -14.02 2.26
C GLU A 229 -13.71 -15.55 2.22
N ALA A 230 -12.53 -16.15 2.42
CA ALA A 230 -12.40 -17.61 2.46
C ALA A 230 -13.12 -18.24 3.67
N GLU A 231 -13.04 -17.61 4.85
CA GLU A 231 -13.79 -18.04 6.05
C GLU A 231 -15.30 -17.98 5.81
N ALA A 232 -15.79 -16.87 5.26
CA ALA A 232 -17.20 -16.69 4.93
C ALA A 232 -17.69 -17.73 3.91
N ALA A 233 -16.91 -17.98 2.85
CA ALA A 233 -17.25 -18.97 1.83
C ALA A 233 -17.28 -20.41 2.38
N LEU A 234 -16.32 -20.80 3.21
CA LEU A 234 -16.32 -22.10 3.88
C LEU A 234 -17.53 -22.26 4.81
N THR A 235 -17.80 -21.23 5.62
CA THR A 235 -18.90 -21.24 6.58
C THR A 235 -20.25 -21.34 5.88
N ALA A 236 -20.48 -20.55 4.82
CA ALA A 236 -21.69 -20.61 4.01
C ALA A 236 -21.89 -21.98 3.34
N ALA A 237 -20.81 -22.68 3.02
CA ALA A 237 -20.83 -24.03 2.45
C ALA A 237 -20.90 -25.15 3.51
N GLY A 238 -21.03 -24.83 4.80
CA GLY A 238 -21.02 -25.82 5.89
C GLY A 238 -19.70 -26.57 6.04
N ARG A 239 -18.59 -25.99 5.58
CA ARG A 239 -17.25 -26.60 5.63
C ARG A 239 -16.46 -26.06 6.82
N PRO A 240 -15.62 -26.90 7.48
CA PRO A 240 -14.80 -26.45 8.58
C PRO A 240 -13.73 -25.46 8.12
N VAL A 241 -13.46 -24.46 8.95
CA VAL A 241 -12.38 -23.49 8.78
C VAL A 241 -11.24 -23.90 9.71
N ALA A 242 -10.03 -24.02 9.18
CA ALA A 242 -8.87 -24.43 9.96
C ALA A 242 -8.57 -23.40 11.06
N GLU A 243 -8.25 -23.86 12.27
CA GLU A 243 -7.99 -22.96 13.40
C GLU A 243 -6.83 -21.97 13.16
N PRO A 244 -5.70 -22.34 12.53
CA PRO A 244 -4.65 -21.39 12.21
C PRO A 244 -5.11 -20.22 11.31
N HIS A 245 -6.08 -20.45 10.42
CA HIS A 245 -6.70 -19.41 9.60
C HIS A 245 -7.53 -18.45 10.46
N ARG A 246 -8.43 -18.96 11.32
CA ARG A 246 -9.21 -18.11 12.24
C ARG A 246 -8.30 -17.33 13.20
N ALA A 247 -7.26 -17.98 13.71
CA ALA A 247 -6.29 -17.36 14.60
C ALA A 247 -5.55 -16.20 13.91
N ALA A 248 -5.15 -16.34 12.64
CA ALA A 248 -4.56 -15.26 11.87
C ALA A 248 -5.51 -14.06 11.74
N LEU A 249 -6.79 -14.28 11.41
CA LEU A 249 -7.80 -13.20 11.34
C LEU A 249 -7.93 -12.43 12.67
N ARG A 250 -7.98 -13.16 13.80
CA ARG A 250 -8.06 -12.56 15.14
C ARG A 250 -6.82 -11.73 15.50
N ARG A 251 -5.63 -12.13 15.02
CA ARG A 251 -4.38 -11.37 15.23
C ARG A 251 -4.29 -10.13 14.34
N ILE A 252 -4.70 -10.23 13.07
CA ILE A 252 -4.58 -9.12 12.11
C ILE A 252 -5.57 -7.99 12.41
N ALA A 253 -6.81 -8.31 12.76
CA ALA A 253 -7.88 -7.31 12.96
C ALA A 253 -7.47 -6.13 13.88
N PRO A 254 -6.94 -6.35 15.11
CA PRO A 254 -6.51 -5.25 15.97
C PRO A 254 -5.29 -4.47 15.44
N VAL A 255 -4.38 -5.14 14.71
CA VAL A 255 -3.25 -4.48 14.04
C VAL A 255 -3.77 -3.53 12.97
N LEU A 256 -4.65 -4.00 12.07
CA LEU A 256 -5.22 -3.15 11.02
C LEU A 256 -5.99 -1.95 11.57
N ARG A 257 -6.77 -2.12 12.66
CA ARG A 257 -7.44 -1.00 13.32
C ARG A 257 -6.46 0.05 13.83
N THR A 258 -5.27 -0.37 14.26
CA THR A 258 -4.20 0.54 14.74
C THR A 258 -3.48 1.24 13.60
N LEU A 259 -3.43 0.63 12.41
CA LEU A 259 -2.76 1.19 11.22
C LEU A 259 -3.65 2.15 10.42
N ARG A 260 -4.88 2.40 10.89
CA ARG A 260 -5.82 3.34 10.29
C ARG A 260 -5.76 4.69 10.98
N HIS A 261 -5.81 5.74 10.17
CA HIS A 261 -6.10 7.09 10.65
C HIS A 261 -7.56 7.23 11.07
N SER A 262 -7.91 8.35 11.70
CA SER A 262 -9.29 8.68 12.10
C SER A 262 -10.25 8.79 10.93
N ASP A 263 -9.74 9.03 9.72
CA ASP A 263 -10.49 9.05 8.47
C ASP A 263 -10.81 7.64 7.92
N GLY A 264 -10.29 6.59 8.56
CA GLY A 264 -10.43 5.20 8.16
C GLY A 264 -9.42 4.74 7.11
N GLY A 265 -8.62 5.62 6.51
CA GLY A 265 -7.57 5.28 5.57
C GLY A 265 -6.35 4.65 6.26
N LEU A 266 -5.65 3.77 5.54
CA LEU A 266 -4.41 3.16 6.03
C LEU A 266 -3.23 4.11 5.88
N ALA A 267 -2.25 3.97 6.78
CA ALA A 267 -0.96 4.60 6.63
C ALA A 267 -0.22 4.09 5.38
N ARG A 268 0.41 4.99 4.62
CA ARG A 268 0.95 4.72 3.26
C ARG A 268 2.45 4.41 3.27
N PHE A 269 2.84 3.39 4.02
CA PHE A 269 4.23 2.97 4.18
C PHE A 269 4.59 1.71 3.39
N HIS A 270 5.88 1.54 3.09
CA HIS A 270 6.47 0.36 2.45
C HIS A 270 5.73 -0.12 1.19
N GLY A 271 5.36 0.86 0.35
CA GLY A 271 4.74 0.63 -0.95
C GLY A 271 3.21 0.48 -0.92
N GLY A 272 2.60 0.53 0.28
CA GLY A 272 1.15 0.52 0.46
C GLY A 272 0.49 1.86 0.17
N GLY A 273 -0.76 1.80 -0.30
CA GLY A 273 -1.66 2.93 -0.50
C GLY A 273 -2.65 3.14 0.66
N ARG A 274 -3.44 4.21 0.55
CA ARG A 274 -4.39 4.66 1.58
C ARG A 274 -5.69 3.85 1.61
N THR A 275 -6.06 3.32 0.45
CA THR A 275 -7.39 2.78 0.21
C THR A 275 -7.65 1.53 1.04
N VAL A 276 -8.59 1.64 1.97
CA VAL A 276 -9.25 0.49 2.56
C VAL A 276 -10.41 0.13 1.64
N ALA A 277 -10.24 -0.94 0.87
CA ALA A 277 -11.32 -1.44 0.02
C ALA A 277 -12.55 -1.75 0.89
N GLU A 278 -13.76 -1.52 0.39
CA GLU A 278 -15.02 -1.77 1.11
C GLU A 278 -15.06 -3.17 1.77
N ARG A 279 -14.51 -4.17 1.05
CA ARG A 279 -14.36 -5.54 1.54
C ARG A 279 -13.58 -5.65 2.87
N VAL A 280 -12.57 -4.81 3.09
CA VAL A 280 -11.77 -4.80 4.32
C VAL A 280 -12.59 -4.21 5.47
N GLU A 281 -13.36 -3.14 5.24
CA GLU A 281 -14.26 -2.60 6.27
C GLU A 281 -15.32 -3.64 6.66
N ARG A 282 -15.94 -4.29 5.67
CA ARG A 282 -16.92 -5.36 5.90
C ARG A 282 -16.31 -6.50 6.72
N ALA A 283 -15.10 -6.93 6.35
CA ALA A 283 -14.37 -7.96 7.09
C ALA A 283 -14.01 -7.50 8.52
N LEU A 284 -13.59 -6.25 8.72
CA LEU A 284 -13.24 -5.72 10.03
C LEU A 284 -14.47 -5.54 10.94
N ALA A 285 -15.63 -5.22 10.36
CA ALA A 285 -16.91 -5.12 11.06
C ALA A 285 -17.42 -6.51 11.51
N ALA A 286 -17.22 -7.53 10.67
CA ALA A 286 -17.56 -8.92 11.01
C ALA A 286 -16.58 -9.56 12.00
N ALA A 287 -15.34 -9.06 12.09
CA ALA A 287 -14.30 -9.65 12.93
C ALA A 287 -14.46 -9.30 14.41
N THR A 288 -14.88 -10.30 15.19
CA THR A 288 -14.86 -10.25 16.66
C THR A 288 -13.43 -10.48 17.15
N ALA A 289 -12.74 -9.40 17.52
CA ALA A 289 -11.41 -9.48 18.11
C ALA A 289 -11.28 -8.42 19.22
N PRO A 290 -10.63 -8.76 20.35
CA PRO A 290 -10.35 -7.77 21.39
C PRO A 290 -9.47 -6.64 20.84
N PRO A 291 -9.48 -5.45 21.47
CA PRO A 291 -8.55 -4.39 21.11
C PRO A 291 -7.10 -4.87 21.23
N LEU A 292 -6.20 -4.28 20.43
CA LEU A 292 -4.77 -4.59 20.51
C LEU A 292 -4.29 -4.35 21.94
N ARG A 293 -3.55 -5.31 22.53
CA ARG A 293 -2.85 -5.07 23.79
C ARG A 293 -1.80 -3.97 23.56
N THR A 294 -2.01 -2.83 24.20
CA THR A 294 -1.46 -1.50 23.85
C THR A 294 0.04 -1.28 24.11
N GLU A 295 0.80 -2.32 24.42
CA GLU A 295 2.17 -2.15 24.95
C GLU A 295 3.26 -2.09 23.86
N GLY A 296 2.95 -2.39 22.59
CA GLY A 296 3.94 -2.48 21.51
C GLY A 296 3.63 -1.68 20.25
N ALA A 297 4.58 -1.74 19.30
CA ALA A 297 4.38 -1.25 17.94
C ALA A 297 3.56 -2.26 17.12
N ALA A 298 2.52 -1.79 16.44
CA ALA A 298 1.70 -2.62 15.57
C ALA A 298 2.45 -2.79 14.23
N MET A 299 3.00 -3.97 13.94
CA MET A 299 3.79 -4.23 12.72
C MET A 299 4.98 -3.25 12.53
N GLY A 300 5.53 -2.75 13.64
CA GLY A 300 6.60 -1.74 13.64
C GLY A 300 6.11 -0.29 13.49
N TYR A 301 4.81 -0.02 13.66
CA TYR A 301 4.26 1.33 13.66
C TYR A 301 3.78 1.74 15.05
N LEU A 302 4.00 3.01 15.41
CA LEU A 302 3.47 3.62 16.62
C LEU A 302 2.40 4.66 16.26
N ARG A 303 1.34 4.73 17.08
CA ARG A 303 0.20 5.63 16.86
C ARG A 303 -0.03 6.54 18.06
N LEU A 304 -0.19 7.83 17.78
CA LEU A 304 -0.77 8.82 18.69
C LEU A 304 -2.17 9.18 18.19
N SER A 305 -3.15 9.24 19.08
CA SER A 305 -4.52 9.62 18.72
C SER A 305 -5.18 10.31 19.90
N VAL A 306 -5.49 11.59 19.74
CA VAL A 306 -6.15 12.42 20.75
C VAL A 306 -7.08 13.40 20.05
N GLY A 307 -8.32 13.52 20.55
CA GLY A 307 -9.34 14.37 19.92
C GLY A 307 -9.53 14.04 18.45
N ARG A 308 -9.39 15.05 17.58
CA ARG A 308 -9.49 14.89 16.12
C ARG A 308 -8.16 14.45 15.47
N THR A 309 -7.04 14.47 16.17
CA THR A 309 -5.72 14.31 15.55
C THR A 309 -5.21 12.89 15.70
N SER A 310 -4.80 12.28 14.59
CA SER A 310 -4.21 10.94 14.55
C SER A 310 -2.88 10.97 13.80
N VAL A 311 -1.83 10.47 14.44
CA VAL A 311 -0.46 10.38 13.91
C VAL A 311 0.00 8.93 13.90
N ILE A 312 0.58 8.47 12.80
CA ILE A 312 1.16 7.13 12.66
C ILE A 312 2.62 7.29 12.20
N VAL A 313 3.54 6.62 12.89
CA VAL A 313 4.99 6.74 12.71
C VAL A 313 5.60 5.39 12.37
N ASP A 314 6.48 5.34 11.36
CA ASP A 314 7.32 4.18 11.04
C ASP A 314 8.45 4.04 12.08
N ALA A 315 8.33 3.05 12.96
CA ALA A 315 9.09 2.91 14.19
C ALA A 315 9.96 1.64 14.23
N ALA A 316 10.25 1.03 13.07
CA ALA A 316 11.10 -0.16 12.98
C ALA A 316 11.98 -0.16 11.71
N ASP A 317 12.96 -1.05 11.68
CA ASP A 317 13.85 -1.26 10.53
C ASP A 317 13.03 -1.54 9.26
N PRO A 318 13.39 -0.95 8.11
CA PRO A 318 12.71 -1.25 6.86
C PRO A 318 12.68 -2.77 6.58
N PRO A 319 11.55 -3.29 6.08
CA PRO A 319 11.41 -4.70 5.79
C PRO A 319 12.46 -5.13 4.75
N ALA A 320 12.92 -6.37 4.88
CA ALA A 320 13.83 -6.96 3.89
C ALA A 320 13.11 -7.20 2.55
N GLY A 321 13.89 -7.42 1.49
CA GLY A 321 13.36 -7.68 0.15
C GLY A 321 12.86 -6.42 -0.57
N PRO A 322 11.89 -6.57 -1.50
CA PRO A 322 11.55 -5.50 -2.45
C PRO A 322 10.55 -4.46 -1.91
N HIS A 323 10.04 -4.63 -0.69
CA HIS A 323 8.99 -3.78 -0.12
C HIS A 323 9.53 -2.59 0.67
N GLY A 324 10.81 -2.63 1.09
CA GLY A 324 11.41 -1.61 1.94
C GLY A 324 11.40 -0.22 1.30
N HIS A 325 11.05 0.78 2.12
CA HIS A 325 11.19 2.21 1.84
C HIS A 325 12.09 2.83 2.93
N ALA A 326 12.79 3.91 2.60
CA ALA A 326 13.70 4.60 3.51
C ALA A 326 12.91 5.61 4.36
N SER A 327 11.80 5.14 4.93
CA SER A 327 10.77 5.90 5.62
C SER A 327 10.93 5.93 7.14
N THR A 328 11.98 5.32 7.68
CA THR A 328 12.20 5.20 9.13
C THR A 328 12.06 6.56 9.84
N LEU A 329 11.25 6.59 10.89
CA LEU A 329 10.82 7.76 11.66
C LEU A 329 9.92 8.77 10.91
N GLY A 330 9.60 8.51 9.65
CA GLY A 330 8.58 9.23 8.92
C GLY A 330 7.21 9.04 9.55
N PHE A 331 6.38 10.08 9.47
CA PHE A 331 5.01 10.03 10.00
C PHE A 331 3.98 10.55 9.00
N GLU A 332 2.75 10.12 9.21
CA GLU A 332 1.55 10.71 8.59
C GLU A 332 0.65 11.28 9.69
N MET A 333 -0.06 12.36 9.39
CA MET A 333 -0.97 13.04 10.32
C MET A 333 -2.29 13.36 9.62
N SER A 334 -3.40 13.10 10.30
CA SER A 334 -4.74 13.57 9.91
C SER A 334 -5.38 14.34 11.06
N SER A 335 -6.29 15.25 10.70
CA SER A 335 -7.28 15.79 11.63
C SER A 335 -8.70 15.50 11.16
N GLY A 336 -9.45 14.77 11.97
CA GLY A 336 -10.76 14.24 11.62
C GLY A 336 -10.65 13.36 10.37
N ARG A 337 -11.36 13.74 9.31
CA ARG A 337 -11.35 13.02 8.03
C ARG A 337 -10.32 13.57 7.04
N ARG A 338 -9.55 14.58 7.43
CA ARG A 338 -8.64 15.34 6.56
C ARG A 338 -7.17 14.95 6.81
N PRO A 339 -6.51 14.25 5.88
CA PRO A 339 -5.06 14.11 5.93
C PRO A 339 -4.38 15.46 5.78
N VAL A 340 -3.33 15.69 6.57
CA VAL A 340 -2.57 16.94 6.63
C VAL A 340 -1.14 16.68 6.18
N ILE A 341 -0.42 15.84 6.93
CA ILE A 341 0.95 15.42 6.62
C ILE A 341 0.93 14.00 6.10
N ILE A 342 1.64 13.75 5.01
CA ILE A 342 1.67 12.48 4.28
C ILE A 342 3.10 12.08 3.93
N SER A 343 3.30 10.91 3.34
CA SER A 343 4.43 10.64 2.44
C SER A 343 4.00 10.74 0.97
N CYS A 344 4.95 10.84 0.03
CA CYS A 344 4.62 10.90 -1.41
C CYS A 344 3.80 9.68 -1.86
N GLY A 345 4.21 8.48 -1.45
CA GLY A 345 3.55 7.21 -1.76
C GLY A 345 4.42 6.27 -2.60
N SER A 346 3.84 5.12 -2.98
CA SER A 346 4.58 3.99 -3.57
C SER A 346 5.27 4.28 -4.90
N GLY A 347 4.70 5.15 -5.73
CA GLY A 347 5.18 5.41 -7.10
C GLY A 347 5.07 4.22 -8.08
N ARG A 348 4.81 3.00 -7.59
CA ARG A 348 4.79 1.76 -8.38
C ARG A 348 3.84 1.81 -9.59
N ALA A 349 2.70 2.47 -9.47
CA ALA A 349 1.71 2.54 -10.55
C ALA A 349 2.16 3.38 -11.76
N TRP A 350 3.18 4.24 -11.61
CA TRP A 350 3.66 5.15 -12.65
C TRP A 350 5.03 4.75 -13.23
N GLY A 351 5.54 3.57 -12.89
CA GLY A 351 6.78 3.03 -13.48
C GLY A 351 7.95 2.93 -12.50
N ALA A 352 9.06 2.38 -12.98
CA ALA A 352 10.22 2.03 -12.13
C ALA A 352 10.92 3.24 -11.52
N GLU A 353 10.99 4.36 -12.24
CA GLU A 353 11.61 5.60 -11.75
C GLU A 353 10.80 6.21 -10.60
N TRP A 354 9.49 6.36 -10.79
CA TRP A 354 8.57 6.79 -9.73
C TRP A 354 8.62 5.86 -8.53
N HIS A 355 8.66 4.55 -8.76
CA HIS A 355 8.78 3.59 -7.66
C HIS A 355 10.09 3.75 -6.89
N ARG A 356 11.22 3.94 -7.58
CA ARG A 356 12.52 4.18 -6.96
C ARG A 356 12.52 5.48 -6.15
N ALA A 357 11.99 6.56 -6.72
CA ALA A 357 11.90 7.87 -6.05
C ALA A 357 11.01 7.80 -4.78
N GLY A 358 9.86 7.13 -4.87
CA GLY A 358 8.93 6.95 -3.74
C GLY A 358 9.49 6.13 -2.57
N ARG A 359 10.61 5.42 -2.77
CA ARG A 359 11.31 4.63 -1.74
C ARG A 359 12.43 5.39 -1.03
N ALA A 360 12.84 6.54 -1.54
CA ALA A 360 13.93 7.33 -1.00
C ALA A 360 13.46 8.20 0.18
N THR A 361 14.35 8.51 1.13
CA THR A 361 14.03 9.33 2.31
C THR A 361 13.40 10.68 1.97
N PRO A 362 13.80 11.41 0.91
CA PRO A 362 13.16 12.67 0.52
C PRO A 362 11.69 12.58 0.11
N SER A 363 11.13 11.38 -0.05
CA SER A 363 9.71 11.14 -0.34
C SER A 363 8.86 10.91 0.92
N HIS A 364 9.46 11.07 2.10
CA HIS A 364 8.84 10.81 3.40
C HIS A 364 8.95 12.04 4.32
N SER A 365 7.94 12.23 5.18
CA SER A 365 7.92 13.34 6.14
C SER A 365 8.85 13.08 7.33
N THR A 366 10.15 13.20 7.08
CA THR A 366 11.24 12.91 8.01
C THR A 366 12.49 13.76 7.69
N LEU A 367 13.52 13.65 8.53
CA LEU A 367 14.83 14.23 8.27
C LEU A 367 15.57 13.43 7.20
N ALA A 368 16.28 14.10 6.30
CA ALA A 368 17.16 13.47 5.32
C ALA A 368 18.48 14.22 5.17
N ILE A 369 19.60 13.51 5.15
CA ILE A 369 20.89 14.05 4.70
C ILE A 369 20.83 14.25 3.18
N GLU A 370 21.31 15.40 2.70
CA GLU A 370 21.31 15.71 1.27
C GLU A 370 22.10 14.66 0.48
N GLY A 371 21.48 14.09 -0.57
CA GLY A 371 22.09 13.04 -1.39
C GLY A 371 22.11 11.63 -0.76
N PHE A 372 21.69 11.44 0.50
CA PHE A 372 21.81 10.14 1.19
C PHE A 372 20.53 9.72 1.91
N SER A 373 19.86 8.69 1.38
CA SER A 373 18.75 8.04 2.08
C SER A 373 19.22 7.24 3.30
N SER A 374 18.39 7.18 4.33
CA SER A 374 18.62 6.43 5.58
C SER A 374 18.69 4.91 5.34
N SER A 375 18.11 4.44 4.24
CA SER A 375 18.22 3.07 3.71
C SER A 375 18.40 3.14 2.20
N ARG A 376 19.22 2.24 1.64
CA ARG A 376 19.64 2.31 0.24
C ARG A 376 19.35 1.02 -0.51
N LEU A 377 18.97 1.21 -1.76
CA LEU A 377 18.77 0.13 -2.71
C LEU A 377 20.11 -0.40 -3.19
N GLY A 378 20.16 -1.71 -3.40
CA GLY A 378 21.29 -2.33 -4.09
C GLY A 378 21.35 -1.94 -5.57
N ARG A 379 22.39 -2.41 -6.26
CA ARG A 379 22.63 -2.10 -7.68
C ARG A 379 21.47 -2.52 -8.61
N SER A 380 20.72 -3.57 -8.27
CA SER A 380 19.54 -3.99 -9.03
C SER A 380 18.36 -3.03 -8.89
N GLY A 381 18.34 -2.19 -7.84
CA GLY A 381 17.22 -1.30 -7.53
C GLY A 381 15.99 -1.99 -6.96
N GLU A 382 16.02 -3.30 -6.76
CA GLU A 382 14.87 -4.07 -6.27
C GLU A 382 14.82 -4.10 -4.74
N GLU A 383 15.92 -4.50 -4.10
CA GLU A 383 15.98 -4.72 -2.65
C GLU A 383 16.84 -3.68 -1.94
N MET A 384 16.55 -3.46 -0.65
CA MET A 384 17.40 -2.65 0.22
C MET A 384 18.57 -3.46 0.72
N THR A 385 19.78 -3.08 0.32
CA THR A 385 21.03 -3.72 0.78
C THR A 385 21.56 -3.10 2.06
N GLU A 386 21.22 -1.83 2.30
CA GLU A 386 21.63 -1.09 3.49
C GLU A 386 20.37 -0.52 4.14
N ARG A 387 20.09 -0.91 5.37
CA ARG A 387 18.83 -0.59 6.06
C ARG A 387 19.12 0.17 7.34
N ALA A 388 18.36 1.23 7.58
CA ALA A 388 18.39 1.94 8.85
C ALA A 388 18.04 0.96 9.97
N ARG A 389 18.84 0.98 11.03
CA ARG A 389 18.57 0.25 12.26
C ARG A 389 17.93 1.19 13.28
N VAL A 390 16.73 0.87 13.73
CA VAL A 390 16.06 1.52 14.85
C VAL A 390 16.72 1.05 16.14
N LEU A 391 17.25 2.01 16.90
CA LEU A 391 17.95 1.77 18.16
C LEU A 391 16.98 1.83 19.35
N SER A 392 15.95 2.67 19.26
CA SER A 392 14.93 2.82 20.29
C SER A 392 13.64 3.33 19.67
N ALA A 393 12.51 2.83 20.15
CA ALA A 393 11.18 3.34 19.83
C ALA A 393 10.27 3.07 21.04
N HIS A 394 9.84 4.11 21.73
CA HIS A 394 9.03 3.97 22.94
C HIS A 394 7.92 5.02 22.99
N ARG A 395 6.88 4.68 23.73
CA ARG A 395 5.70 5.52 23.95
C ARG A 395 5.60 5.85 25.43
N GLN A 396 5.32 7.11 25.72
CA GLN A 396 5.08 7.57 27.08
C GLN A 396 3.80 8.41 27.11
N ARG A 397 3.18 8.49 28.28
CA ARG A 397 2.07 9.41 28.55
C ARG A 397 2.46 10.26 29.75
N SER A 398 2.22 11.56 29.65
CA SER A 398 2.45 12.52 30.73
C SER A 398 1.26 13.49 30.82
N ALA A 399 1.26 14.36 31.82
CA ALA A 399 0.28 15.44 31.91
C ALA A 399 0.32 16.38 30.67
N ALA A 400 1.49 16.49 30.02
CA ALA A 400 1.66 17.29 28.81
C ALA A 400 1.08 16.63 27.56
N GLY A 401 0.73 15.33 27.59
CA GLY A 401 0.12 14.62 26.46
C GLY A 401 0.75 13.26 26.17
N ALA A 402 0.50 12.75 24.97
CA ALA A 402 1.02 11.47 24.51
C ALA A 402 2.33 11.67 23.71
N GLN A 403 3.37 10.96 24.10
CA GLN A 403 4.73 11.16 23.60
C GLN A 403 5.29 9.92 22.90
N LEU A 404 6.08 10.14 21.85
CA LEU A 404 6.92 9.14 21.22
C LEU A 404 8.39 9.60 21.19
N GLY A 405 9.30 8.73 21.57
CA GLY A 405 10.74 8.90 21.38
C GLY A 405 11.28 7.81 20.49
N LEU A 406 11.90 8.18 19.36
CA LEU A 406 12.41 7.24 18.36
C LEU A 406 13.82 7.60 17.91
N VAL A 407 14.65 6.59 17.64
CA VAL A 407 16.06 6.76 17.24
C VAL A 407 16.45 5.74 16.18
N HIS A 408 17.13 6.16 15.12
CA HIS A 408 17.73 5.25 14.14
C HIS A 408 19.15 5.64 13.71
N ALA A 409 19.97 4.64 13.41
CA ALA A 409 21.38 4.76 13.03
C ALA A 409 21.61 4.73 11.50
N GLY A 410 20.68 5.27 10.70
CA GLY A 410 20.70 5.12 9.24
C GLY A 410 21.92 5.73 8.53
N TRP A 411 22.62 6.65 9.20
CA TRP A 411 23.82 7.30 8.69
C TRP A 411 25.05 7.11 9.59
N ALA A 412 24.99 6.21 10.58
CA ALA A 412 26.10 6.00 11.52
C ALA A 412 27.39 5.57 10.80
N GLU A 413 27.29 4.61 9.88
CA GLU A 413 28.45 4.11 9.13
C GLU A 413 28.98 5.11 8.08
N THR A 414 28.07 5.85 7.44
CA THR A 414 28.44 6.74 6.32
C THR A 414 28.90 8.11 6.81
N HIS A 415 28.16 8.71 7.73
CA HIS A 415 28.35 10.08 8.20
C HIS A 415 28.71 10.17 9.69
N GLY A 416 28.63 9.08 10.45
CA GLY A 416 28.79 9.14 11.91
C GLY A 416 27.60 9.79 12.59
N LEU A 417 26.40 9.68 12.01
CA LEU A 417 25.22 10.41 12.47
C LEU A 417 24.04 9.47 12.75
N THR A 418 23.46 9.66 13.92
CA THR A 418 22.20 9.04 14.37
C THR A 418 21.11 10.10 14.40
N HIS A 419 19.90 9.73 13.99
CA HIS A 419 18.74 10.61 13.99
C HIS A 419 17.76 10.20 15.08
N ARG A 420 17.40 11.17 15.93
CA ARG A 420 16.41 11.07 16.98
C ARG A 420 15.22 11.96 16.66
N ARG A 421 14.02 11.41 16.77
CA ARG A 421 12.74 12.12 16.67
C ARG A 421 11.97 11.99 17.97
N GLU A 422 11.52 13.12 18.49
CA GLU A 422 10.61 13.21 19.62
C GLU A 422 9.30 13.83 19.12
N LEU A 423 8.16 13.25 19.50
CA LEU A 423 6.83 13.77 19.16
C LEU A 423 5.98 13.87 20.42
N LEU A 424 5.26 14.98 20.58
CA LEU A 424 4.31 15.22 21.66
C LEU A 424 2.98 15.69 21.07
N LEU A 425 1.94 14.87 21.24
CA LEU A 425 0.57 15.24 20.93
C LEU A 425 -0.12 15.74 22.20
N ALA A 426 -0.56 17.00 22.19
CA ALA A 426 -1.21 17.66 23.32
C ALA A 426 -2.49 16.91 23.77
N PRO A 427 -2.92 17.05 25.04
CA PRO A 427 -4.04 16.30 25.61
C PRO A 427 -5.40 16.59 24.97
N ASP A 428 -5.54 17.73 24.29
CA ASP A 428 -6.72 18.12 23.52
C ASP A 428 -6.62 17.74 22.02
N GLY A 429 -5.46 17.26 21.57
CA GLY A 429 -5.17 16.95 20.18
C GLY A 429 -5.08 18.17 19.26
N ARG A 430 -4.96 19.38 19.80
CA ARG A 430 -4.90 20.64 19.02
C ARG A 430 -3.48 21.06 18.66
N SER A 431 -2.47 20.42 19.24
CA SER A 431 -1.07 20.68 18.91
C SER A 431 -0.26 19.39 18.83
N LEU A 432 0.55 19.27 17.79
CA LEU A 432 1.59 18.26 17.63
C LEU A 432 2.94 19.00 17.58
N SER A 433 3.73 18.84 18.64
CA SER A 433 5.11 19.33 18.67
C SER A 433 6.08 18.18 18.37
N GLY A 434 7.19 18.49 17.71
CA GLY A 434 8.26 17.55 17.46
C GLY A 434 9.63 18.19 17.57
N ALA A 435 10.63 17.34 17.77
CA ALA A 435 12.02 17.73 17.70
C ALA A 435 12.83 16.65 16.99
N ASP A 436 13.60 17.06 15.99
CA ASP A 436 14.50 16.22 15.23
C ASP A 436 15.95 16.61 15.55
N THR A 437 16.73 15.64 16.05
CA THR A 437 18.14 15.79 16.38
C THR A 437 18.97 14.86 15.51
N LEU A 438 20.01 15.40 14.88
CA LEU A 438 21.04 14.65 14.16
C LEU A 438 22.35 14.79 14.94
N ALA A 439 22.88 13.69 15.47
CA ALA A 439 24.02 13.73 16.37
C ALA A 439 24.93 12.50 16.26
N ALA A 440 26.20 12.69 16.61
CA ALA A 440 27.15 11.59 16.84
C ALA A 440 27.08 11.13 18.32
N LEU A 441 26.50 9.96 18.58
CA LEU A 441 26.23 9.47 19.94
C LEU A 441 27.38 8.64 20.51
N THR A 442 28.16 7.97 19.64
CA THR A 442 29.27 7.10 20.03
C THR A 442 30.63 7.68 19.65
N ALA A 443 31.71 7.18 20.26
CA ALA A 443 33.07 7.59 19.91
C ALA A 443 33.43 7.27 18.44
N ALA A 444 32.94 6.14 17.92
CA ALA A 444 33.13 5.75 16.52
C ALA A 444 32.41 6.71 15.56
N GLU A 445 31.16 7.06 15.88
CA GLU A 445 30.39 8.07 15.14
C GLU A 445 31.08 9.43 15.15
N LYS A 446 31.57 9.90 16.30
CA LYS A 446 32.30 11.18 16.41
C LYS A 446 33.53 11.21 15.50
N LYS A 447 34.36 10.16 15.53
CA LYS A 447 35.53 10.02 14.65
C LYS A 447 35.14 10.02 13.16
N ARG A 448 34.05 9.34 12.82
CA ARG A 448 33.54 9.31 11.44
C ARG A 448 33.06 10.69 10.99
N LEU A 449 32.28 11.37 11.83
CA LEU A 449 31.77 12.71 11.57
C LEU A 449 32.91 13.72 11.41
N GLU A 450 33.93 13.68 12.26
CA GLU A 450 35.13 14.53 12.11
C GLU A 450 35.80 14.35 10.74
N THR A 451 35.88 13.10 10.25
CA THR A 451 36.44 12.80 8.93
C THR A 451 35.59 13.43 7.81
N VAL A 452 34.27 13.33 7.94
CA VAL A 452 33.31 13.90 6.98
C VAL A 452 33.35 15.43 6.99
N LEU A 453 33.34 16.07 8.17
CA LEU A 453 33.42 17.53 8.29
C LEU A 453 34.74 18.09 7.77
N LYS A 454 35.87 17.41 8.03
CA LYS A 454 37.18 17.76 7.43
C LYS A 454 37.12 17.71 5.90
N SER A 455 36.51 16.66 5.35
CA SER A 455 36.37 16.49 3.90
C SER A 455 35.41 17.50 3.27
N ALA A 456 34.42 17.99 4.02
CA ALA A 456 33.46 19.00 3.56
C ALA A 456 34.05 20.43 3.52
N GLY A 457 35.29 20.65 3.97
CA GLY A 457 35.99 21.92 3.79
C GLY A 457 35.26 23.14 4.37
N GLY A 458 34.56 22.97 5.51
CA GLY A 458 33.78 24.04 6.15
C GLY A 458 32.35 24.20 5.65
N GLN A 459 31.92 23.45 4.64
CA GLN A 459 30.52 23.47 4.15
C GLN A 459 29.54 22.73 5.07
N GLY A 460 30.05 21.91 6.00
CA GLY A 460 29.26 21.06 6.89
C GLY A 460 28.52 19.94 6.17
N VAL A 461 27.67 19.22 6.90
CA VAL A 461 26.76 18.21 6.36
C VAL A 461 25.38 18.85 6.20
N ARG A 462 24.93 19.00 4.95
CA ARG A 462 23.59 19.53 4.66
C ARG A 462 22.52 18.48 4.91
N PHE A 463 21.44 18.90 5.55
CA PHE A 463 20.28 18.07 5.77
C PHE A 463 19.00 18.88 5.61
N ALA A 464 17.88 18.20 5.43
CA ALA A 464 16.58 18.83 5.36
C ALA A 464 15.52 17.98 6.03
N LEU A 465 14.71 18.64 6.86
CA LEU A 465 13.52 18.09 7.49
C LEU A 465 12.30 18.44 6.64
N ARG A 466 11.58 17.42 6.19
CA ARG A 466 10.47 17.55 5.24
C ARG A 466 9.13 17.20 5.87
N PHE A 467 8.10 17.94 5.47
CA PHE A 467 6.71 17.64 5.76
C PHE A 467 5.89 17.78 4.48
N HIS A 468 5.58 16.66 3.84
CA HIS A 468 4.77 16.66 2.63
C HIS A 468 3.31 16.90 2.98
N LEU A 469 2.70 17.87 2.31
CA LEU A 469 1.31 18.25 2.54
C LEU A 469 0.40 17.44 1.62
N HIS A 470 -0.76 17.03 2.13
CA HIS A 470 -1.81 16.48 1.28
C HIS A 470 -2.25 17.54 0.25
N PRO A 471 -2.55 17.17 -1.02
CA PRO A 471 -2.90 18.14 -2.08
C PRO A 471 -4.06 19.09 -1.75
N ASP A 472 -4.97 18.66 -0.88
CA ASP A 472 -6.16 19.45 -0.50
C ASP A 472 -5.85 20.45 0.64
N VAL A 473 -4.62 20.46 1.16
CA VAL A 473 -4.12 21.45 2.13
C VAL A 473 -3.66 22.68 1.35
N ARG A 474 -4.14 23.86 1.74
CA ARG A 474 -3.70 25.14 1.17
C ARG A 474 -2.69 25.82 2.09
N PRO A 475 -1.38 25.74 1.80
CA PRO A 475 -0.35 26.41 2.59
C PRO A 475 -0.18 27.88 2.21
N THR A 476 0.10 28.73 3.19
CA THR A 476 0.45 30.15 3.05
C THR A 476 1.67 30.47 3.91
N VAL A 477 2.70 31.07 3.33
CA VAL A 477 3.86 31.54 4.10
C VAL A 477 3.47 32.83 4.80
N GLU A 478 3.73 32.90 6.10
CA GLU A 478 3.34 34.01 6.99
C GLU A 478 4.57 34.49 7.78
N GLY A 479 4.42 35.64 8.46
CA GLY A 479 5.41 36.13 9.42
C GLY A 479 6.82 36.29 8.86
N GLY A 480 6.96 36.77 7.62
CA GLY A 480 8.26 37.00 6.99
C GLY A 480 9.05 35.73 6.62
N GLY A 481 8.39 34.57 6.54
CA GLY A 481 9.04 33.29 6.18
C GLY A 481 9.35 32.37 7.36
N LEU A 482 8.88 32.69 8.55
CA LEU A 482 9.11 31.91 9.77
C LEU A 482 7.94 30.99 10.16
N CYS A 483 6.76 31.21 9.55
CA CYS A 483 5.55 30.43 9.81
C CYS A 483 4.89 29.99 8.49
N VAL A 484 4.17 28.87 8.53
CA VAL A 484 3.28 28.45 7.44
C VAL A 484 1.88 28.19 7.98
N GLY A 485 0.91 28.99 7.54
CA GLY A 485 -0.51 28.71 7.74
C GLY A 485 -0.96 27.58 6.81
N LEU A 486 -1.81 26.68 7.29
CA LEU A 486 -2.38 25.56 6.54
C LEU A 486 -3.90 25.60 6.68
N ARG A 487 -4.62 25.79 5.58
CA ARG A 487 -6.08 25.73 5.56
C ARG A 487 -6.54 24.39 4.98
N LEU A 488 -7.32 23.64 5.76
CA LEU A 488 -7.90 22.37 5.35
C LEU A 488 -9.25 22.58 4.66
N ALA A 489 -9.65 21.64 3.80
CA ALA A 489 -10.96 21.65 3.15
C ALA A 489 -12.13 21.65 4.14
N SER A 490 -11.94 21.14 5.37
CA SER A 490 -12.95 21.20 6.43
C SER A 490 -13.13 22.58 7.07
N GLY A 491 -12.38 23.61 6.60
CA GLY A 491 -12.33 24.94 7.21
C GLY A 491 -11.40 25.05 8.42
N GLU A 492 -10.77 23.96 8.84
CA GLU A 492 -9.82 23.95 9.97
C GLU A 492 -8.51 24.64 9.58
N GLY A 493 -8.00 25.51 10.45
CA GLY A 493 -6.73 26.21 10.27
C GLY A 493 -5.64 25.63 11.18
N TRP A 494 -4.45 25.44 10.64
CA TRP A 494 -3.24 25.09 11.39
C TRP A 494 -2.13 26.09 11.12
N SER A 495 -1.26 26.32 12.10
CA SER A 495 0.00 27.05 11.92
C SER A 495 1.17 26.09 12.15
N PHE A 496 2.15 26.12 11.26
CA PHE A 496 3.44 25.48 11.43
C PHE A 496 4.51 26.51 11.81
N GLN A 497 5.24 26.24 12.88
CA GLN A 497 6.36 27.06 13.35
C GLN A 497 7.55 26.17 13.70
N PHE A 498 8.75 26.73 13.72
CA PHE A 498 9.97 26.00 14.04
C PHE A 498 10.97 26.83 14.86
N GLU A 499 11.85 26.13 15.55
CA GLU A 499 12.95 26.68 16.34
C GLU A 499 14.26 25.98 15.95
N GLY A 500 15.37 26.73 15.97
CA GLY A 500 16.70 26.24 15.62
C GLY A 500 17.26 26.86 14.33
N GLU A 501 18.51 26.52 14.02
CA GLU A 501 19.24 27.06 12.87
C GLU A 501 18.83 26.34 11.58
N ALA A 502 17.73 26.79 10.97
CA ALA A 502 17.27 26.28 9.69
C ALA A 502 16.60 27.37 8.85
N ARG A 503 16.65 27.18 7.53
CA ARG A 503 15.90 28.00 6.57
C ARG A 503 14.62 27.28 6.16
N LEU A 504 13.47 27.93 6.38
CA LEU A 504 12.17 27.44 5.94
C LEU A 504 11.92 27.76 4.47
N THR A 505 11.36 26.79 3.75
CA THR A 505 10.89 26.95 2.37
C THR A 505 9.62 26.13 2.15
N LEU A 506 8.82 26.56 1.16
CA LEU A 506 7.66 25.82 0.69
C LEU A 506 7.95 25.27 -0.71
N ASP A 507 8.42 24.03 -0.77
CA ASP A 507 8.92 23.42 -2.01
C ASP A 507 7.81 22.63 -2.74
N PRO A 508 7.93 22.41 -4.05
CA PRO A 508 7.09 21.46 -4.77
C PRO A 508 7.22 20.04 -4.19
N SER A 509 6.11 19.31 -4.21
CA SER A 509 6.01 17.91 -3.80
C SER A 509 5.01 17.18 -4.68
N VAL A 510 4.87 15.88 -4.48
CA VAL A 510 3.99 15.02 -5.28
C VAL A 510 3.20 14.07 -4.39
N TYR A 511 1.94 13.84 -4.76
CA TYR A 511 1.05 12.87 -4.14
C TYR A 511 0.80 11.72 -5.11
N LEU A 512 1.31 10.54 -4.75
CA LEU A 512 1.29 9.30 -5.52
C LEU A 512 0.26 8.34 -4.93
N ASP A 513 -1.01 8.56 -5.23
CA ASP A 513 -2.12 7.67 -4.86
C ASP A 513 -2.78 7.08 -6.11
N ARG A 514 -2.86 5.74 -6.13
CA ARG A 514 -3.35 4.96 -7.27
C ARG A 514 -4.84 5.18 -7.52
N THR A 515 -5.58 5.74 -6.58
CA THR A 515 -6.95 6.18 -6.85
C THR A 515 -7.01 7.23 -7.96
N HIS A 516 -5.93 7.97 -8.16
CA HIS A 516 -5.77 8.91 -9.27
C HIS A 516 -5.01 8.27 -10.42
N LEU A 517 -5.33 8.76 -11.63
CA LEU A 517 -4.68 8.33 -12.87
C LEU A 517 -3.25 8.87 -12.95
N LEU A 518 -3.07 10.15 -12.64
CA LEU A 518 -1.79 10.85 -12.71
C LEU A 518 -1.32 11.26 -11.30
N PRO A 519 -0.01 11.42 -11.11
CA PRO A 519 0.54 12.03 -9.90
C PRO A 519 -0.08 13.42 -9.68
N ARG A 520 -0.51 13.73 -8.46
CA ARG A 520 -1.01 15.07 -8.12
C ARG A 520 0.14 15.94 -7.60
N ALA A 521 0.27 17.14 -8.13
CA ALA A 521 1.18 18.14 -7.57
C ALA A 521 0.68 18.56 -6.18
N THR A 522 1.61 18.79 -5.26
CA THR A 522 1.34 19.36 -3.93
C THR A 522 2.56 20.16 -3.47
N LYS A 523 2.57 20.59 -2.21
CA LYS A 523 3.68 21.30 -1.58
C LYS A 523 4.21 20.52 -0.40
N GLN A 524 5.39 20.89 0.05
CA GLN A 524 5.99 20.41 1.28
C GLN A 524 6.63 21.57 2.03
N ILE A 525 6.55 21.54 3.35
CA ILE A 525 7.35 22.42 4.20
C ILE A 525 8.72 21.78 4.34
N VAL A 526 9.79 22.54 4.05
CA VAL A 526 11.16 22.05 4.16
C VAL A 526 11.98 23.00 5.03
N LEU A 527 12.57 22.46 6.09
CA LEU A 527 13.56 23.14 6.91
C LEU A 527 14.95 22.65 6.50
N HIS A 528 15.73 23.54 5.89
CA HIS A 528 17.10 23.26 5.45
C HIS A 528 18.08 23.65 6.53
N GLY A 529 18.91 22.70 6.97
CA GLY A 529 19.92 22.90 8.00
C GLY A 529 21.32 22.48 7.53
N VAL A 530 22.33 22.97 8.24
CA VAL A 530 23.73 22.58 8.03
C VAL A 530 24.33 22.17 9.37
N LEU A 531 24.79 20.92 9.44
CA LEU A 531 25.49 20.42 10.61
C LEU A 531 26.99 20.71 10.44
N VAL A 532 27.51 21.62 11.26
CA VAL A 532 28.94 22.02 11.28
C VAL A 532 29.69 21.53 12.53
N SER A 533 28.96 21.02 13.52
CA SER A 533 29.48 20.55 14.81
C SER A 533 29.06 19.10 15.08
N SER A 534 29.04 18.66 16.34
CA SER A 534 28.68 17.29 16.72
C SER A 534 27.17 16.99 16.70
N GLU A 535 26.33 18.02 16.71
CA GLU A 535 24.87 17.91 16.81
C GLU A 535 24.17 19.06 16.08
N ALA A 536 23.03 18.76 15.45
CA ALA A 536 22.06 19.75 15.01
C ALA A 536 20.67 19.34 15.51
N ARG A 537 19.89 20.30 16.02
CA ARG A 537 18.52 20.08 16.52
C ARG A 537 17.57 21.12 15.97
N ILE A 538 16.40 20.67 15.52
CA ILE A 538 15.30 21.51 15.05
C ILE A 538 14.04 21.14 15.83
N GLY A 539 13.45 22.11 16.52
CA GLY A 539 12.12 22.00 17.11
C GLY A 539 11.05 22.48 16.12
N TRP A 540 9.87 21.89 16.15
CA TRP A 540 8.76 22.31 15.30
C TRP A 540 7.40 22.02 15.95
N THR A 541 6.38 22.78 15.54
CA THR A 541 5.02 22.63 16.07
C THR A 541 4.00 22.85 14.97
N PHE A 542 3.04 21.94 14.87
CA PHE A 542 1.76 22.17 14.19
C PHE A 542 0.69 22.41 15.25
N ALA A 543 0.07 23.59 15.26
CA ALA A 543 -1.00 23.94 16.20
C ALA A 543 -2.26 24.43 15.45
N LYS A 544 -3.44 24.07 15.93
CA LYS A 544 -4.70 24.60 15.40
C LYS A 544 -4.86 26.08 15.76
N THR A 545 -5.27 26.90 14.80
CA THR A 545 -5.54 28.32 15.03
C THR A 545 -6.79 28.53 15.89
N GLU A 546 -6.89 29.66 16.59
CA GLU A 546 -7.98 29.98 17.53
C GLU A 546 -9.36 29.96 16.86
N ASP A 547 -9.45 30.36 15.58
CA ASP A 547 -10.69 30.38 14.80
C ASP A 547 -11.22 28.99 14.38
N THR A 548 -10.55 27.90 14.77
CA THR A 548 -10.99 26.55 14.42
C THR A 548 -12.23 26.15 15.23
N PRO A 549 -13.41 25.94 14.59
CA PRO A 549 -14.64 25.60 15.30
C PRO A 549 -14.51 24.28 16.07
N LEU A 550 -15.07 24.21 17.29
CA LEU A 550 -15.10 22.96 18.08
C LEU A 550 -16.02 21.88 17.45
N ALA A 551 -17.02 22.30 16.68
CA ALA A 551 -18.01 21.44 16.02
C ALA A 551 -17.95 21.56 14.49
N ILE A 552 -16.91 20.99 13.86
CA ILE A 552 -16.78 20.94 12.40
C ILE A 552 -17.61 19.79 11.84
N ARG A 553 -18.68 20.10 11.08
CA ARG A 553 -19.42 19.13 10.27
C ARG A 553 -18.67 18.90 8.95
N ASP A 554 -17.87 17.84 8.93
CA ASP A 554 -17.00 17.47 7.79
C ASP A 554 -17.79 16.64 6.75
N LEU A 555 -18.71 17.32 6.03
CA LEU A 555 -19.64 16.69 5.09
C LEU A 555 -19.04 16.47 3.69
N ASP A 556 -18.09 17.29 3.27
CA ASP A 556 -17.49 17.19 1.94
C ASP A 556 -16.62 15.93 1.85
N ARG A 557 -16.92 15.06 0.90
CA ARG A 557 -16.02 13.94 0.57
C ARG A 557 -14.80 14.52 -0.16
N PRO A 558 -13.58 13.94 -0.01
CA PRO A 558 -12.46 14.34 -0.86
C PRO A 558 -12.89 14.20 -2.33
N ASP A 559 -12.62 15.24 -3.12
CA ASP A 559 -13.08 15.33 -4.50
C ASP A 559 -12.69 14.07 -5.28
N LEU A 560 -13.69 13.39 -5.85
CA LEU A 560 -13.44 12.48 -6.96
C LEU A 560 -12.96 13.34 -8.14
N PRO A 561 -11.92 12.92 -8.87
CA PRO A 561 -11.35 13.75 -9.93
C PRO A 561 -12.40 14.07 -10.99
N ASP A 562 -12.39 15.31 -11.47
CA ASP A 562 -13.16 15.71 -12.64
C ASP A 562 -12.78 14.82 -13.83
N PRO A 563 -13.75 14.42 -14.68
CA PRO A 563 -13.42 13.83 -15.96
C PRO A 563 -12.54 14.81 -16.75
N PRO A 564 -11.70 14.33 -17.67
CA PRO A 564 -11.00 15.24 -18.56
C PRO A 564 -12.06 16.03 -19.33
N ASP A 565 -11.73 17.25 -19.68
CA ASP A 565 -12.48 17.95 -20.72
C ASP A 565 -12.57 17.02 -21.93
N ARG A 566 -13.81 16.72 -22.35
CA ARG A 566 -14.03 16.10 -23.65
C ARG A 566 -13.47 17.07 -24.70
N PRO A 567 -12.76 16.57 -25.74
CA PRO A 567 -12.37 17.42 -26.84
C PRO A 567 -13.57 18.11 -27.49
#